data_AF-A0A844C732-F1
#
_entry.id   AF-A0A844C732-F1
#
_cell.length_a   1.000
_cell.length_b   1.000
_cell.length_c   1.000
_cell.angle_alpha   90.00
_cell.angle_beta   90.00
_cell.angle_gamma   90.00
#
_symmetry.space_group_name_H-M   'P 1'
#
loop_
_entity.id
_entity.type
_entity.pdbx_description
1 polymer ?
#
loop_
_entity_poly.entity_id
_entity_poly.type
_entity_poly.pdbx_seq_one_letter_code
_entity_poly.pdbx_strand_id
1 'polypeptide(L)'
;NDYRDLIKKHRLTQSMSRKGNCWDNACAESFFHSLKVEALQDEPIMDRENMRRAVFEYIEVDYNKTRRHSAIGYLSPENFELTNSA
;
A
#
# COMPACT_ATOMS: atom_id res chain seq x y z
N ASN A 1 8.14 -2.22 27.34
CA ASN A 1 8.90 -2.91 26.26
C ASN A 1 7.95 -3.68 25.32
N ASP A 2 6.66 -3.36 25.39
CA ASP A 2 5.56 -4.26 25.05
C ASP A 2 5.47 -4.51 23.54
N TYR A 3 5.86 -3.50 22.74
CA TYR A 3 5.91 -3.60 21.29
C TYR A 3 6.98 -4.60 20.80
N ARG A 4 8.18 -4.60 21.40
CA ARG A 4 9.26 -5.55 21.03
C ARG A 4 8.91 -6.98 21.44
N ASP A 5 8.21 -7.12 22.56
CA ASP A 5 7.78 -8.43 23.05
C ASP A 5 6.68 -9.02 22.15
N LEU A 6 5.76 -8.20 21.64
CA LEU A 6 4.78 -8.60 20.62
C LEU A 6 5.45 -9.05 19.32
N ILE A 7 6.42 -8.29 18.80
CA ILE A 7 7.16 -8.66 17.58
C ILE A 7 7.82 -10.03 17.74
N LYS A 8 8.52 -10.25 18.87
CA LYS A 8 9.16 -11.54 19.17
C LYS A 8 8.14 -12.66 19.30
N LYS A 9 7.03 -12.43 20.00
CA LYS A 9 5.94 -13.39 20.18
C LYS A 9 5.36 -13.86 18.85
N HIS A 10 5.16 -12.94 17.91
CA HIS A 10 4.62 -13.24 16.59
C HIS A 10 5.68 -13.63 15.55
N ARG A 11 6.96 -13.76 15.96
CA ARG A 11 8.10 -14.06 15.07
C ARG A 11 8.18 -13.11 13.86
N LEU A 12 7.82 -11.85 14.07
CA LEU A 12 7.87 -10.82 13.05
C LEU A 12 9.28 -10.25 12.97
N THR A 13 9.74 -9.97 11.74
CA THR A 13 10.98 -9.23 11.53
C THR A 13 10.66 -7.74 11.62
N GLN A 14 11.30 -7.03 12.55
CA GLN A 14 11.11 -5.59 12.65
C GLN A 14 11.80 -4.91 11.46
N SER A 15 11.03 -4.19 10.64
CA SER A 15 11.60 -3.32 9.60
C SER A 15 12.25 -2.10 10.26
N MET A 16 13.55 -2.19 10.50
CA MET A 16 14.39 -1.10 11.00
C MET A 16 15.43 -0.79 9.94
N SER A 17 15.06 0.01 8.94
CA SER A 17 16.04 0.46 7.96
C SER A 17 17.04 1.43 8.59
N ARG A 18 18.29 1.41 8.13
CA ARG A 18 19.31 2.36 8.61
C ARG A 18 18.94 3.77 8.19
N LYS A 19 19.29 4.77 9.01
CA LYS A 19 19.11 6.18 8.64
C LYS A 19 19.76 6.45 7.27
N GLY A 20 18.97 6.93 6.31
CA GLY A 20 19.43 7.19 4.93
C GLY A 20 19.15 6.08 3.92
N ASN A 21 18.55 4.95 4.33
CA ASN A 21 18.10 3.92 3.39
C ASN A 21 16.58 4.07 3.14
N CYS A 22 16.22 4.83 2.11
CA CYS A 22 14.82 5.09 1.72
C CYS A 22 14.17 3.96 0.93
N TRP A 23 14.97 3.02 0.40
CA TRP A 23 14.49 1.98 -0.51
C TRP A 23 13.47 1.04 0.15
N ASP A 24 13.63 0.74 1.45
CA ASP A 24 12.69 -0.12 2.18
C ASP A 24 11.31 0.53 2.35
N ASN A 25 11.23 1.87 2.34
CA ASN A 25 9.98 2.62 2.44
C ASN A 25 9.44 3.07 1.08
N ALA A 26 10.25 3.02 0.01
CA ALA A 26 9.91 3.56 -1.30
C ALA A 26 8.62 2.96 -1.88
N CYS A 27 8.37 1.66 -1.65
CA CYS A 27 7.13 1.01 -2.08
C CYS A 27 5.90 1.60 -1.38
N ALA A 28 5.97 1.82 -0.07
CA ALA A 28 4.89 2.42 0.70
C ALA A 28 4.69 3.89 0.32
N GLU A 29 5.78 4.65 0.16
CA GLU A 29 5.72 6.05 -0.27
C GLU A 29 5.08 6.21 -1.65
N SER A 30 5.43 5.35 -2.60
CA SER A 30 4.83 5.31 -3.93
C SER A 30 3.33 5.04 -3.86
N PHE A 31 2.91 4.05 -3.06
CA PHE A 31 1.49 3.77 -2.82
C PHE A 31 0.75 4.99 -2.25
N PHE A 32 1.27 5.59 -1.17
CA PHE A 32 0.61 6.73 -0.53
C PHE A 32 0.57 7.97 -1.43
N HIS A 33 1.56 8.14 -2.30
CA HIS A 33 1.53 9.17 -3.32
C HIS A 33 0.38 8.93 -4.30
N SER A 34 0.29 7.73 -4.89
CA SER A 34 -0.80 7.38 -5.83
C SER A 34 -2.19 7.49 -5.18
N LEU A 35 -2.36 6.97 -3.96
CA LEU A 35 -3.63 7.09 -3.21
C LEU A 35 -4.06 8.55 -3.09
N LYS A 36 -3.16 9.44 -2.68
CA LYS A 36 -3.49 10.86 -2.51
C LYS A 36 -3.85 11.53 -3.82
N VAL A 37 -3.07 11.29 -4.87
CA VAL A 37 -3.29 11.93 -6.18
C VAL A 37 -4.57 11.43 -6.83
N GLU A 38 -4.82 10.13 -6.79
CA GLU A 38 -5.87 9.50 -7.60
C GLU A 38 -7.21 9.41 -6.87
N ALA A 39 -7.20 9.26 -5.54
CA ALA A 39 -8.43 9.10 -4.76
C ALA A 39 -8.83 10.34 -3.95
N LEU A 40 -7.89 11.25 -3.65
CA LEU A 40 -8.11 12.30 -2.63
C LEU A 40 -7.92 13.73 -3.12
N GLN A 41 -7.07 13.96 -4.12
CA GLN A 41 -6.60 15.31 -4.45
C GLN A 41 -7.71 16.24 -4.98
N ASP A 42 -8.60 15.70 -5.80
CA ASP A 42 -9.69 16.46 -6.43
C ASP A 42 -11.06 16.25 -5.77
N GLU A 43 -11.10 15.50 -4.66
CA GLU A 43 -12.33 15.23 -3.92
C GLU A 43 -12.65 16.36 -2.90
N PRO A 44 -13.93 16.64 -2.64
CA PRO A 44 -14.33 17.57 -1.59
C PRO A 44 -13.95 17.05 -0.20
N ILE A 45 -13.97 17.94 0.80
CA ILE A 45 -13.69 17.56 2.19
C ILE A 45 -14.72 16.51 2.64
N MET A 46 -14.23 15.29 2.90
CA MET A 46 -15.02 14.17 3.39
C MET A 46 -15.00 14.10 4.92
N ASP A 47 -16.08 13.61 5.51
CA ASP A 47 -16.05 13.11 6.88
C ASP A 47 -15.24 11.81 6.97
N ARG A 48 -14.97 11.39 8.21
CA ARG A 48 -14.13 10.23 8.49
C ARG A 48 -14.70 8.91 7.94
N GLU A 49 -16.02 8.74 7.90
CA GLU A 49 -16.65 7.51 7.44
C GLU A 49 -16.57 7.40 5.92
N ASN A 50 -16.95 8.48 5.23
CA ASN A 50 -16.82 8.60 3.78
C ASN A 50 -15.36 8.42 3.35
N MET A 51 -14.42 9.03 4.09
CA MET A 51 -13.01 8.88 3.78
C MET A 51 -12.56 7.41 3.88
N ARG A 52 -13.03 6.71 4.92
CA ARG A 52 -12.69 5.30 5.12
C ARG A 52 -13.22 4.41 4.00
N ARG A 53 -14.41 4.71 3.48
CA ARG A 53 -15.00 4.00 2.34
C ARG A 53 -14.23 4.27 1.04
N ALA A 54 -13.91 5.53 0.75
CA ALA A 54 -13.15 5.89 -0.46
C ALA A 54 -11.76 5.23 -0.47
N VAL A 55 -11.05 5.22 0.66
CA VAL A 55 -9.75 4.51 0.76
C VAL A 55 -9.92 3.00 0.55
N PHE A 56 -10.97 2.40 1.11
CA PHE A 56 -11.22 0.97 0.93
C PHE A 56 -11.52 0.62 -0.53
N GLU A 57 -12.40 1.38 -1.17
CA GLU A 57 -12.75 1.20 -2.58
C GLU A 57 -11.53 1.35 -3.48
N TYR A 58 -10.73 2.40 -3.27
CA TYR A 58 -9.50 2.61 -4.02
C TYR A 58 -8.53 1.43 -3.88
N ILE A 59 -8.35 0.88 -2.68
CA ILE A 59 -7.43 -0.25 -2.49
C ILE A 59 -7.95 -1.51 -3.21
N GLU A 60 -9.21 -1.86 -2.98
CA GLU A 60 -9.77 -3.15 -3.40
C GLU A 60 -10.16 -3.18 -4.89
N VAL A 61 -10.56 -2.05 -5.45
CA VAL A 61 -11.06 -1.96 -6.82
C VAL A 61 -10.01 -1.33 -7.72
N ASP A 62 -9.64 -0.08 -7.47
CA ASP A 62 -8.76 0.66 -8.37
C ASP A 62 -7.33 0.14 -8.34
N TYR A 63 -6.72 0.07 -7.15
CA TYR A 63 -5.31 -0.27 -6.98
C TYR A 63 -5.04 -1.75 -7.26
N ASN A 64 -5.74 -2.65 -6.58
CA ASN A 64 -5.44 -4.09 -6.69
C ASN A 64 -5.89 -4.69 -8.03
N LYS A 65 -7.03 -4.27 -8.58
CA LYS A 65 -7.62 -4.92 -9.77
C LYS A 65 -7.32 -4.19 -11.07
N THR A 66 -7.33 -2.86 -11.06
CA THR A 66 -7.30 -2.07 -12.30
C THR A 66 -5.96 -1.40 -12.58
N ARG A 67 -5.28 -0.88 -11.56
CA ARG A 67 -4.06 -0.10 -11.69
C ARG A 67 -2.92 -0.93 -12.26
N ARG A 68 -2.32 -0.48 -13.34
CA ARG A 68 -1.18 -1.15 -13.98
C ARG A 68 0.13 -0.57 -13.47
N HIS A 69 1.07 -1.44 -13.10
CA HIS A 69 2.38 -1.01 -12.62
C HIS A 69 3.48 -1.40 -13.62
N SER A 70 4.29 -0.44 -14.04
CA SER A 70 5.37 -0.65 -15.00
C SER A 70 6.41 -1.66 -14.52
N ALA A 71 6.66 -1.70 -13.20
CA ALA A 71 7.60 -2.62 -12.57
C ALA A 71 7.21 -4.10 -12.70
N ILE A 72 5.92 -4.40 -12.91
CA ILE A 72 5.37 -5.76 -13.03
C ILE A 72 4.81 -6.04 -14.43
N GLY A 73 5.42 -5.43 -15.46
CA GLY A 73 5.03 -5.67 -16.85
C GLY A 73 3.67 -5.07 -17.23
N TYR A 74 3.28 -3.98 -16.58
CA TYR A 74 1.97 -3.32 -16.77
C TYR A 74 0.77 -4.20 -16.45
N LEU A 75 0.96 -5.17 -15.55
CA LEU A 75 -0.14 -5.92 -14.94
C LEU A 75 -0.69 -5.17 -13.72
N SER A 76 -1.93 -5.50 -13.33
CA SER A 76 -2.43 -5.13 -12.01
C SER A 76 -1.85 -6.04 -10.94
N PRO A 77 -1.77 -5.59 -9.67
CA PRO A 77 -1.27 -6.43 -8.58
C PRO A 77 -1.95 -7.79 -8.52
N GLU A 78 -3.28 -7.85 -8.61
CA GLU A 78 -4.04 -9.11 -8.61
C GLU A 78 -3.65 -10.02 -9.79
N ASN A 79 -3.57 -9.47 -11.01
CA ASN A 79 -3.19 -10.25 -12.19
C ASN A 79 -1.74 -10.74 -12.12
N PHE A 80 -0.84 -9.93 -11.57
CA PHE A 80 0.55 -10.32 -11.37
C PHE A 80 0.66 -11.48 -10.37
N GLU A 81 -0.03 -11.41 -9.24
CA GLU A 81 -0.07 -12.51 -8.27
C GLU A 81 -0.68 -13.76 -8.90
N LEU A 82 -1.80 -13.67 -9.63
CA LEU A 82 -2.41 -14.81 -10.33
C LEU A 82 -1.46 -15.46 -11.37
N THR A 83 -0.67 -14.65 -12.07
CA THR A 83 0.27 -15.15 -13.10
C THR A 83 1.51 -15.80 -12.48
N ASN A 84 1.98 -15.32 -11.33
CA ASN A 84 3.20 -15.81 -10.66
C ASN A 84 2.94 -16.84 -9.55
N SER A 85 1.68 -17.03 -9.15
CA SER A 85 1.29 -18.07 -8.18
C SER A 85 1.06 -19.45 -8.82
N ALA A 86 1.28 -19.57 -10.14
CA ALA A 86 1.21 -20.81 -10.91
C ALA A 86 2.60 -21.43 -11.06
#